data_AF-D3IQ91-F1
#
_entry.id   AF-D3IQ91-F1
#
_cell.length_a   1.000
_cell.length_b   1.000
_cell.length_c   1.000
_cell.angle_alpha   90.00
_cell.angle_beta   90.00
_cell.angle_gamma   90.00
#
_symmetry.space_group_name_H-M   'P 1'
#
loop_
_entity.id
_entity.type
_entity.pdbx_description
1 polymer ?
#
loop_
_entity_poly.entity_id
_entity_poly.type
_entity_poly.pdbx_seq_one_letter_code
_entity_poly.pdbx_strand_id
1 'polypeptide(L)'
;DHKDKGLQSLTLDQSVRKNEKLKLAAQGAEKTYGNGDSLNTGKLKNDKVSRFDFIRQIEVDGQLITLESGEFQVYKQSHSALTAFQTEQIQDSEHSGKMVAKRQFRIGDIAGEHTSFDKLPEGGRATYRGTAFGSDDAGGKLTYTIDFAAKQGNGKIEHLKSPELNVDLAAADIKPDGKRHAVISGSVLYNQAEKGSYSLGIFGGKAQEVAGSAEVKTVNG
;
A
#
# COMPACT_ATOMS: atom_id res chain seq x y z
N ASP A 1 -15.40 -21.81 15.11
CA ASP A 1 -16.01 -20.73 14.32
C ASP A 1 -15.90 -19.38 15.02
N HIS A 2 -14.72 -18.77 14.96
CA HIS A 2 -14.57 -17.35 15.28
C HIS A 2 -14.69 -16.61 13.95
N LYS A 3 -15.79 -15.86 13.77
CA LYS A 3 -15.95 -14.91 12.66
C LYS A 3 -14.70 -14.02 12.63
N ASP A 4 -13.87 -14.15 11.61
CA ASP A 4 -12.70 -13.31 11.42
C ASP A 4 -13.16 -11.85 11.44
N LYS A 5 -12.82 -11.10 12.50
CA LYS A 5 -13.17 -9.69 12.63
C LYS A 5 -12.15 -8.88 11.83
N GLY A 6 -12.59 -8.26 10.74
CA GLY A 6 -11.77 -7.37 9.91
C GLY A 6 -12.02 -7.55 8.40
N LEU A 7 -11.21 -6.90 7.58
CA LEU A 7 -11.32 -6.96 6.13
C LEU A 7 -11.14 -8.42 5.64
N GLN A 8 -12.09 -8.92 4.87
CA GLN A 8 -12.14 -10.32 4.44
C GLN A 8 -11.43 -10.56 3.11
N SER A 9 -11.45 -9.56 2.24
CA SER A 9 -10.82 -9.63 0.93
C SER A 9 -10.32 -8.28 0.47
N LEU A 10 -9.32 -8.31 -0.41
CA LEU A 10 -8.78 -7.17 -1.12
C LEU A 10 -8.79 -7.47 -2.62
N THR A 11 -9.42 -6.60 -3.41
CA THR A 11 -9.39 -6.69 -4.88
C THR A 11 -8.00 -6.28 -5.40
N LEU A 12 -7.46 -7.06 -6.34
CA LEU A 12 -6.15 -6.82 -6.94
C LEU A 12 -6.31 -6.12 -8.31
N ASP A 13 -6.44 -4.80 -8.32
CA ASP A 13 -6.62 -4.00 -9.53
C ASP A 13 -5.32 -3.40 -10.05
N GLN A 14 -4.47 -2.90 -9.15
CA GLN A 14 -3.15 -2.31 -9.46
C GLN A 14 -2.03 -3.35 -9.35
N SER A 15 -2.20 -4.35 -8.49
CA SER A 15 -1.23 -5.42 -8.29
C SER A 15 -1.11 -6.35 -9.48
N VAL A 16 -2.13 -6.47 -10.34
CA VAL A 16 -2.14 -7.32 -11.53
C VAL A 16 -2.80 -6.56 -12.67
N ARG A 17 -2.11 -6.35 -13.80
CA ARG A 17 -2.73 -5.71 -14.97
C ARG A 17 -3.63 -6.71 -15.72
N LYS A 18 -4.56 -6.21 -16.56
CA LYS A 18 -5.60 -7.02 -17.23
C LYS A 18 -5.10 -8.28 -17.95
N ASN A 19 -3.90 -8.22 -18.54
CA ASN A 19 -3.33 -9.33 -19.31
C ASN A 19 -2.27 -10.12 -18.53
N GLU A 20 -2.05 -9.77 -17.27
CA GLU A 20 -1.05 -10.40 -16.42
C GLU A 20 -1.68 -11.44 -15.49
N LYS A 21 -0.82 -12.31 -14.99
CA LYS A 21 -1.07 -13.23 -13.89
C LYS A 21 -0.10 -12.92 -12.77
N LEU A 22 -0.59 -12.96 -11.53
CA LEU A 22 0.22 -12.85 -10.33
C LEU A 22 0.09 -14.15 -9.55
N LYS A 23 1.15 -14.93 -9.52
CA LYS A 23 1.25 -16.13 -8.69
C LYS A 23 1.83 -15.73 -7.34
N LEU A 24 1.11 -16.03 -6.25
CA LEU A 24 1.57 -15.84 -4.88
C LEU A 24 1.78 -17.20 -4.21
N ALA A 25 2.88 -17.36 -3.49
CA ALA A 25 3.19 -18.58 -2.74
C ALA A 25 3.60 -18.28 -1.29
N ALA A 26 3.11 -19.08 -0.36
CA ALA A 26 3.53 -19.05 1.04
C ALA A 26 3.20 -20.38 1.72
N GLN A 27 4.08 -20.84 2.62
CA GLN A 27 3.85 -22.02 3.47
C GLN A 27 3.48 -23.30 2.69
N GLY A 28 4.06 -23.49 1.49
CA GLY A 28 3.81 -24.65 0.63
C GLY A 28 2.49 -24.60 -0.16
N ALA A 29 1.73 -23.51 -0.07
CA ALA A 29 0.55 -23.26 -0.90
C ALA A 29 0.84 -22.17 -1.93
N GLU A 30 0.21 -22.28 -3.10
CA GLU A 30 0.29 -21.29 -4.17
C GLU A 30 -1.10 -20.97 -4.73
N LYS A 31 -1.29 -19.74 -5.20
CA LYS A 31 -2.50 -19.31 -5.90
C LYS A 31 -2.17 -18.26 -6.95
N THR A 32 -2.82 -18.37 -8.10
CA THR A 32 -2.70 -17.40 -9.21
C THR A 32 -3.91 -16.47 -9.21
N TYR A 33 -3.64 -15.20 -9.45
CA TYR A 33 -4.61 -14.11 -9.52
C TYR A 33 -4.50 -13.37 -10.85
N GLY A 34 -5.63 -12.98 -11.42
CA GLY A 34 -5.75 -11.98 -12.48
C GLY A 34 -6.14 -10.60 -11.93
N ASN A 35 -6.26 -9.63 -12.84
CA ASN A 35 -6.81 -8.31 -12.53
C ASN A 35 -8.26 -8.42 -12.03
N GLY A 36 -8.57 -7.75 -10.92
CA GLY A 36 -9.89 -7.76 -10.30
C GLY A 36 -10.19 -8.98 -9.43
N ASP A 37 -9.27 -9.95 -9.36
CA ASP A 37 -9.43 -11.08 -8.45
C ASP A 37 -9.32 -10.63 -6.99
N SER A 38 -10.02 -11.35 -6.11
CA SER A 38 -10.00 -11.08 -4.66
C SER A 38 -8.97 -11.95 -3.94
N LEU A 39 -7.99 -11.29 -3.32
CA LEU A 39 -7.11 -11.88 -2.33
C LEU A 39 -7.86 -12.05 -1.00
N ASN A 40 -7.88 -13.27 -0.44
CA ASN A 40 -8.48 -13.51 0.87
C ASN A 40 -7.55 -12.96 1.97
N THR A 41 -7.98 -11.89 2.61
CA THR A 41 -7.27 -11.26 3.72
C THR A 41 -7.82 -11.67 5.09
N GLY A 42 -8.97 -12.35 5.15
CA GLY A 42 -9.63 -12.77 6.40
C GLY A 42 -8.72 -13.51 7.36
N LYS A 43 -7.87 -14.41 6.84
CA LYS A 43 -6.91 -15.20 7.62
C LYS A 43 -5.61 -14.48 7.97
N LEU A 44 -5.35 -13.30 7.40
CA LEU A 44 -4.16 -12.52 7.71
C LEU A 44 -4.33 -11.79 9.04
N LYS A 45 -3.21 -11.63 9.77
CA LYS A 45 -3.19 -10.92 11.05
C LYS A 45 -3.30 -9.41 10.80
N ASN A 46 -4.14 -8.74 11.58
CA ASN A 46 -4.19 -7.28 11.59
C ASN A 46 -2.88 -6.70 12.12
N ASP A 47 -2.57 -5.50 11.64
CA ASP A 47 -1.44 -4.65 12.04
C ASP A 47 -0.07 -5.31 11.83
N LYS A 48 0.00 -6.31 10.93
CA LYS A 48 1.22 -7.01 10.54
C LYS A 48 1.34 -7.11 9.04
N VAL A 49 2.59 -7.04 8.57
CA VAL A 49 2.93 -7.32 7.17
C VAL A 49 2.99 -8.83 6.98
N SER A 50 2.05 -9.36 6.18
CA SER A 50 2.10 -10.72 5.66
C SER A 50 2.92 -10.74 4.37
N ARG A 51 3.71 -11.79 4.16
CA ARG A 51 4.68 -11.87 3.06
C ARG A 51 4.44 -13.14 2.24
N PHE A 52 4.53 -13.00 0.93
CA PHE A 52 4.34 -14.07 -0.04
C PHE A 52 5.44 -13.94 -1.09
N ASP A 53 5.99 -15.05 -1.55
CA ASP A 53 6.79 -15.02 -2.78
C ASP A 53 5.85 -14.71 -3.94
N PHE A 54 6.28 -13.89 -4.89
CA PHE A 54 5.50 -13.60 -6.09
C PHE A 54 6.26 -13.85 -7.37
N ILE A 55 5.49 -14.24 -8.40
CA ILE A 55 5.90 -14.24 -9.79
C ILE A 55 4.81 -13.52 -10.59
N ARG A 56 5.19 -12.46 -11.29
CA ARG A 56 4.34 -11.77 -12.26
C ARG A 56 4.61 -12.34 -13.64
N GLN A 57 3.56 -12.71 -14.36
CA GLN A 57 3.64 -13.31 -15.68
C GLN A 57 2.67 -12.63 -16.65
N ILE A 58 2.94 -12.75 -17.93
CA ILE A 58 2.03 -12.40 -19.03
C ILE A 58 1.93 -13.59 -19.98
N GLU A 59 0.75 -13.79 -20.57
CA GLU A 59 0.56 -14.79 -21.61
C GLU A 59 0.71 -14.14 -22.99
N VAL A 60 1.67 -14.64 -23.78
CA VAL A 60 1.94 -14.19 -25.16
C VAL A 60 2.00 -15.44 -26.03
N ASP A 61 1.15 -15.51 -27.05
CA ASP A 61 1.06 -16.65 -27.99
C ASP A 61 0.95 -18.03 -27.32
N GLY A 62 0.20 -18.10 -26.20
CA GLY A 62 0.01 -19.34 -25.43
C GLY A 62 1.19 -19.73 -24.52
N GLN A 63 2.24 -18.91 -24.45
CA GLN A 63 3.37 -19.08 -23.55
C GLN A 63 3.29 -18.10 -22.37
N LEU A 64 3.48 -18.60 -21.15
CA LEU A 64 3.64 -17.77 -19.96
C LEU A 64 5.08 -17.25 -19.86
N ILE A 65 5.22 -15.94 -19.90
CA ILE A 65 6.49 -15.23 -19.77
C ILE A 65 6.52 -14.58 -18.38
N THR A 66 7.56 -14.89 -17.60
CA THR A 66 7.80 -14.23 -16.31
C THR A 66 8.40 -12.85 -16.54
N LEU A 67 7.75 -11.83 -15.96
CA LEU A 67 8.14 -10.43 -16.05
C LEU A 67 8.95 -9.98 -14.83
N GLU A 68 8.50 -10.36 -13.63
CA GLU A 68 9.06 -9.93 -12.36
C GLU A 68 8.92 -11.04 -11.31
N SER A 69 9.84 -11.10 -10.36
CA SER A 69 9.71 -11.93 -9.16
C SER A 69 10.31 -11.23 -7.93
N GLY A 70 9.86 -11.67 -6.76
CA GLY A 70 10.30 -11.11 -5.47
C GLY A 70 9.31 -11.44 -4.36
N GLU A 71 9.14 -10.50 -3.42
CA GLU A 71 8.21 -10.63 -2.30
C GLU A 71 7.02 -9.68 -2.43
N PHE A 72 5.81 -10.23 -2.30
CA PHE A 72 4.56 -9.49 -2.20
C PHE A 72 4.17 -9.35 -0.74
N GLN A 73 3.97 -8.10 -0.32
CA GLN A 73 3.71 -7.72 1.06
C GLN A 73 2.27 -7.24 1.20
N VAL A 74 1.57 -7.66 2.25
CA VAL A 74 0.21 -7.25 2.57
C VAL A 74 0.17 -6.73 3.99
N TYR A 75 -0.13 -5.45 4.17
CA TYR A 75 -0.43 -4.88 5.48
C TYR A 75 -1.94 -4.76 5.63
N LYS A 76 -2.50 -5.50 6.58
CA LYS A 76 -3.94 -5.56 6.84
C LYS A 76 -4.28 -4.85 8.14
N GLN A 77 -5.37 -4.08 8.11
CA GLN A 77 -6.08 -3.55 9.27
C GLN A 77 -7.53 -4.08 9.28
N SER A 78 -8.40 -3.57 10.15
CA SER A 78 -9.77 -4.06 10.28
C SER A 78 -10.67 -3.58 9.13
N HIS A 79 -10.47 -2.37 8.63
CA HIS A 79 -11.29 -1.75 7.58
C HIS A 79 -10.53 -1.49 6.29
N SER A 80 -9.21 -1.69 6.29
CA SER A 80 -8.34 -1.41 5.15
C SER A 80 -7.21 -2.41 5.03
N ALA A 81 -6.67 -2.54 3.82
CA ALA A 81 -5.41 -3.19 3.58
C ALA A 81 -4.69 -2.51 2.43
N LEU A 82 -3.38 -2.63 2.42
CA LEU A 82 -2.56 -2.24 1.29
C LEU A 82 -1.54 -3.32 0.96
N THR A 83 -1.09 -3.29 -0.28
CA THR A 83 -0.12 -4.23 -0.83
C THR A 83 1.12 -3.51 -1.30
N ALA A 84 2.24 -4.22 -1.33
CA ALA A 84 3.48 -3.72 -1.90
C ALA A 84 4.26 -4.86 -2.55
N PHE A 85 5.14 -4.49 -3.46
CA PHE A 85 6.07 -5.38 -4.13
C PHE A 85 7.48 -4.98 -3.74
N GLN A 86 8.23 -5.94 -3.23
CA GLN A 86 9.69 -5.93 -3.20
C GLN A 86 10.16 -6.81 -4.35
N THR A 87 10.38 -6.20 -5.51
CA THR A 87 10.93 -6.90 -6.69
C THR A 87 12.40 -7.19 -6.44
N GLU A 88 12.82 -8.41 -6.72
CA GLU A 88 14.22 -8.84 -6.64
C GLU A 88 14.80 -9.11 -8.03
N GLN A 89 13.98 -9.61 -8.96
CA GLN A 89 14.37 -9.85 -10.34
C GLN A 89 13.34 -9.34 -11.33
N ILE A 90 13.82 -8.83 -12.47
CA ILE A 90 13.00 -8.49 -13.63
C ILE A 90 13.50 -9.25 -14.86
N GLN A 91 12.63 -9.42 -15.84
CA GLN A 91 13.04 -9.91 -17.14
C GLN A 91 13.85 -8.85 -17.88
N ASP A 92 15.03 -9.23 -18.36
CA ASP A 92 15.83 -8.40 -19.26
C ASP A 92 15.25 -8.47 -20.68
N SER A 93 14.54 -7.39 -21.04
CA SER A 93 13.96 -7.22 -22.36
C SER A 93 15.00 -6.96 -23.46
N GLU A 94 16.23 -6.57 -23.11
CA GLU A 94 17.27 -6.20 -24.07
C GLU A 94 18.18 -7.37 -24.46
N HIS A 95 18.37 -8.39 -23.60
CA HIS A 95 19.48 -9.34 -23.81
C HIS A 95 19.18 -10.85 -23.85
N SER A 96 17.96 -11.35 -23.63
CA SER A 96 17.57 -12.77 -23.89
C SER A 96 16.27 -13.24 -23.22
N GLY A 97 15.52 -12.36 -22.54
CA GLY A 97 14.37 -12.79 -21.74
C GLY A 97 14.77 -13.54 -20.46
N LYS A 98 16.06 -13.48 -20.07
CA LYS A 98 16.56 -13.98 -18.78
C LYS A 98 16.13 -13.07 -17.64
N MET A 99 15.99 -13.64 -16.45
CA MET A 99 15.78 -12.86 -15.22
C MET A 99 17.11 -12.27 -14.75
N VAL A 100 17.13 -10.97 -14.47
CA VAL A 100 18.28 -10.24 -13.93
C VAL A 100 17.91 -9.61 -12.59
N ALA A 101 18.89 -9.53 -11.69
CA ALA A 101 18.69 -8.91 -10.38
C ALA A 101 18.45 -7.41 -10.55
N LYS A 102 17.30 -6.94 -10.07
CA LYS A 102 16.94 -5.52 -10.03
C LYS A 102 15.97 -5.27 -8.90
N ARG A 103 16.50 -4.69 -7.82
CA ARG A 103 15.74 -4.45 -6.60
C ARG A 103 14.89 -3.20 -6.75
N GLN A 104 13.58 -3.31 -6.54
CA GLN A 104 12.66 -2.18 -6.60
C GLN A 104 11.54 -2.38 -5.58
N PHE A 105 11.11 -1.29 -4.95
CA PHE A 105 9.94 -1.31 -4.07
C PHE A 105 8.84 -0.43 -4.64
N ARG A 106 7.61 -0.93 -4.64
CA ARG A 106 6.43 -0.16 -5.04
C ARG A 106 5.19 -0.58 -4.28
N ILE A 107 4.31 0.39 -4.02
CA ILE A 107 2.98 0.12 -3.49
C ILE A 107 2.09 -0.44 -4.62
N GLY A 108 1.24 -1.39 -4.27
CA GLY A 108 0.22 -1.97 -5.14
C GLY A 108 -1.16 -1.38 -4.85
N ASP A 109 -2.14 -2.26 -4.64
CA ASP A 109 -3.49 -1.89 -4.22
C ASP A 109 -3.55 -1.35 -2.80
N ILE A 110 -4.38 -0.33 -2.60
CA ILE A 110 -4.86 0.15 -1.30
C ILE A 110 -6.39 0.11 -1.38
N ALA A 111 -7.03 -0.71 -0.56
CA ALA A 111 -8.48 -0.84 -0.59
C ALA A 111 -9.06 -1.26 0.77
N GLY A 112 -10.39 -1.18 0.86
CA GLY A 112 -11.13 -1.52 2.06
C GLY A 112 -12.50 -0.85 2.09
N GLU A 113 -13.04 -0.70 3.29
CA GLU A 113 -14.28 0.01 3.56
C GLU A 113 -14.03 1.52 3.52
N HIS A 114 -13.97 2.14 2.34
CA HIS A 114 -13.71 3.57 2.22
C HIS A 114 -14.76 4.41 2.98
N THR A 115 -14.27 5.40 3.73
CA THR A 115 -15.13 6.41 4.34
C THR A 115 -15.62 7.35 3.25
N SER A 116 -16.94 7.50 3.13
CA SER A 116 -17.51 8.52 2.26
C SER A 116 -17.19 9.91 2.79
N PHE A 117 -16.78 10.83 1.91
CA PHE A 117 -16.48 12.22 2.26
C PHE A 117 -17.66 12.93 2.95
N ASP A 118 -18.89 12.59 2.56
CA ASP A 118 -20.12 13.14 3.12
C ASP A 118 -20.48 12.57 4.50
N LYS A 119 -19.81 11.48 4.90
CA LYS A 119 -20.02 10.79 6.17
C LYS A 119 -18.84 10.95 7.13
N LEU A 120 -17.93 11.87 6.83
CA LEU A 120 -16.89 12.26 7.79
C LEU A 120 -17.55 12.78 9.07
N PRO A 121 -16.95 12.54 10.25
CA PRO A 121 -17.36 13.22 11.47
C PRO A 121 -17.47 14.73 11.26
N GLU A 122 -18.47 15.38 11.85
CA GLU A 122 -18.68 16.82 11.68
C GLU A 122 -17.62 17.67 12.41
N GLY A 123 -16.91 17.08 13.37
CA GLY A 123 -15.85 17.75 14.12
C GLY A 123 -15.04 16.81 14.99
N GLY A 124 -14.15 17.42 15.77
CA GLY A 124 -13.19 16.70 16.61
C GLY A 124 -11.89 16.35 15.89
N ARG A 125 -10.96 15.80 16.66
CA ARG A 125 -9.64 15.36 16.16
C ARG A 125 -9.46 13.88 16.42
N ALA A 126 -8.90 13.19 15.43
CA ALA A 126 -8.50 11.79 15.55
C ALA A 126 -7.01 11.66 15.23
N THR A 127 -6.28 10.92 16.07
CA THR A 127 -4.87 10.58 15.82
C THR A 127 -4.78 9.09 15.54
N TYR A 128 -4.27 8.77 14.36
CA TYR A 128 -4.02 7.42 13.86
C TYR A 128 -2.56 7.06 14.09
N ARG A 129 -2.33 5.82 14.51
CA ARG A 129 -1.00 5.24 14.69
C ARG A 129 -0.93 3.92 13.97
N GLY A 130 0.09 3.72 13.16
CA GLY A 130 0.22 2.53 12.32
C GLY A 130 1.66 2.19 11.98
N THR A 131 1.83 1.24 11.08
CA THR A 131 3.13 0.83 10.56
C THR A 131 3.43 1.58 9.26
N ALA A 132 4.65 2.08 9.14
CA ALA A 132 5.22 2.52 7.86
C ALA A 132 6.28 1.49 7.44
N PHE A 133 6.30 1.13 6.16
CA PHE A 133 7.25 0.15 5.65
C PHE A 133 7.67 0.47 4.23
N GLY A 134 8.90 0.10 3.90
CA GLY A 134 9.51 0.20 2.58
C GLY A 134 10.28 -1.07 2.27
N SER A 135 11.11 -1.02 1.22
CA SER A 135 11.87 -2.15 0.64
C SER A 135 12.33 -3.21 1.66
N ASP A 136 13.30 -2.86 2.51
CA ASP A 136 13.95 -3.77 3.46
C ASP A 136 13.66 -3.40 4.92
N ASP A 137 12.58 -2.65 5.14
CA ASP A 137 12.26 -2.13 6.46
C ASP A 137 10.76 -2.03 6.71
N ALA A 138 10.29 -2.82 7.67
CA ALA A 138 8.93 -2.78 8.20
C ALA A 138 8.88 -2.33 9.66
N GLY A 139 9.96 -1.71 10.17
CA GLY A 139 10.06 -1.17 11.53
C GLY A 139 9.45 0.21 11.71
N GLY A 140 9.20 0.92 10.60
CA GLY A 140 8.70 2.28 10.60
C GLY A 140 7.32 2.44 11.26
N LYS A 141 7.04 3.67 11.69
CA LYS A 141 5.81 4.06 12.39
C LYS A 141 5.19 5.28 11.72
N LEU A 142 3.88 5.19 11.50
CA LEU A 142 3.05 6.31 11.09
C LEU A 142 2.38 6.91 12.33
N THR A 143 2.43 8.23 12.48
CA THR A 143 1.49 8.98 13.33
C THR A 143 0.86 10.07 12.48
N TYR A 144 -0.47 10.07 12.37
CA TYR A 144 -1.21 11.03 11.55
C TYR A 144 -2.40 11.57 12.33
N THR A 145 -2.65 12.88 12.27
CA THR A 145 -3.79 13.51 12.95
C THR A 145 -4.68 14.19 11.92
N ILE A 146 -5.98 13.93 12.04
CA ILE A 146 -7.03 14.59 11.24
C ILE A 146 -7.85 15.46 12.17
N ASP A 147 -8.05 16.71 11.76
CA ASP A 147 -9.05 17.62 12.30
C ASP A 147 -10.24 17.63 11.34
N PHE A 148 -11.35 17.02 11.77
CA PHE A 148 -12.52 16.88 10.92
C PHE A 148 -13.29 18.20 10.74
N ALA A 149 -13.20 19.10 11.73
CA ALA A 149 -13.83 20.42 11.64
C ALA A 149 -13.08 21.31 10.63
N ALA A 150 -11.75 21.29 10.68
CA ALA A 150 -10.91 21.98 9.69
C ALA A 150 -10.83 21.24 8.34
N LYS A 151 -11.27 19.97 8.28
CA LYS A 151 -11.06 19.05 7.16
C LYS A 151 -9.59 19.02 6.70
N GLN A 152 -8.67 18.96 7.65
CA GLN A 152 -7.24 18.94 7.38
C GLN A 152 -6.54 17.83 8.16
N GLY A 153 -5.47 17.29 7.59
CA GLY A 153 -4.63 16.30 8.24
C GLY A 153 -3.15 16.57 8.02
N ASN A 154 -2.34 16.15 8.99
CA ASN A 154 -0.88 16.13 8.91
C ASN A 154 -0.34 14.99 9.76
N GLY A 155 0.94 14.66 9.59
CA GLY A 155 1.56 13.61 10.38
C GLY A 155 3.04 13.47 10.12
N LYS A 156 3.57 12.29 10.44
CA LYS A 156 4.97 11.95 10.26
C LYS A 156 5.18 10.44 10.15
N ILE A 157 6.27 10.08 9.49
CA ILE A 157 6.83 8.73 9.43
C ILE A 157 8.16 8.74 10.21
N GLU A 158 8.32 7.78 11.12
CA GLU A 158 9.48 7.67 12.00
C GLU A 158 9.98 6.21 12.11
N HIS A 159 11.19 6.03 12.65
CA HIS A 159 11.82 4.73 12.91
C HIS A 159 12.11 3.85 11.68
N LEU A 160 12.16 4.45 10.49
CA LEU A 160 12.77 3.79 9.33
C LEU A 160 14.31 3.87 9.45
N LYS A 161 14.99 2.82 9.02
CA LYS A 161 16.46 2.69 9.05
C LYS A 161 17.16 3.81 8.29
N SER A 162 16.63 4.19 7.13
CA SER A 162 17.13 5.31 6.32
C SER A 162 16.60 6.63 6.88
N PRO A 163 17.47 7.51 7.43
CA PRO A 163 17.06 8.76 8.05
C PRO A 163 16.19 9.64 7.13
N GLU A 164 16.52 9.72 5.85
CA GLU A 164 15.83 10.51 4.83
C GLU A 164 14.40 10.05 4.53
N LEU A 165 14.01 8.85 4.96
CA LEU A 165 12.64 8.35 4.87
C LEU A 165 11.81 8.65 6.12
N ASN A 166 12.44 9.17 7.18
CA ASN A 166 11.74 9.67 8.36
C ASN A 166 11.35 11.13 8.12
N VAL A 167 10.09 11.34 7.74
CA VAL A 167 9.62 12.56 7.10
C VAL A 167 8.36 13.10 7.77
N ASP A 168 8.16 14.41 7.64
CA ASP A 168 6.89 15.04 7.95
C ASP A 168 5.93 14.90 6.77
N LEU A 169 4.68 14.59 7.06
CA LEU A 169 3.57 14.62 6.12
C LEU A 169 2.86 15.96 6.31
N ALA A 170 3.12 16.90 5.41
CA ALA A 170 2.66 18.28 5.52
C ALA A 170 1.13 18.36 5.62
N ALA A 171 0.63 19.45 6.22
CA ALA A 171 -0.80 19.71 6.30
C ALA A 171 -1.44 19.74 4.91
N ALA A 172 -2.53 18.99 4.75
CA ALA A 172 -3.29 18.92 3.52
C ALA A 172 -4.78 18.74 3.82
N ASP A 173 -5.61 19.22 2.90
CA ASP A 173 -7.06 19.12 3.02
C ASP A 173 -7.57 17.71 2.71
N ILE A 174 -8.62 17.30 3.41
CA ILE A 174 -9.44 16.16 3.02
C ILE A 174 -10.30 16.56 1.83
N LYS A 175 -10.26 15.78 0.77
CA LYS A 175 -11.03 16.00 -0.47
C LYS A 175 -11.77 14.73 -0.87
N PRO A 176 -12.90 14.84 -1.60
CA PRO A 176 -13.52 13.68 -2.23
C PRO A 176 -12.71 13.24 -3.46
N ASP A 177 -12.51 11.94 -3.64
CA ASP A 177 -12.08 11.37 -4.93
C ASP A 177 -13.26 11.26 -5.93
N GLY A 178 -13.02 10.69 -7.11
CA GLY A 178 -14.06 10.50 -8.14
C GLY A 178 -15.23 9.60 -7.71
N LYS A 179 -15.07 8.81 -6.64
CA LYS A 179 -16.10 7.96 -6.02
C LYS A 179 -16.66 8.57 -4.73
N ARG A 180 -16.29 9.83 -4.42
CA ARG A 180 -16.61 10.55 -3.19
C ARG A 180 -16.05 9.91 -1.92
N HIS A 181 -14.99 9.11 -2.02
CA HIS A 181 -14.25 8.67 -0.84
C HIS A 181 -13.43 9.82 -0.27
N ALA A 182 -13.29 9.86 1.05
CA ALA A 182 -12.45 10.84 1.73
C ALA A 182 -10.97 10.46 1.56
N VAL A 183 -10.21 11.33 0.90
CA VAL A 183 -8.78 11.16 0.65
C VAL A 183 -8.02 12.42 1.03
N ILE A 184 -6.73 12.27 1.35
CA ILE A 184 -5.82 13.37 1.62
C ILE A 184 -4.58 13.18 0.75
N SER A 185 -4.15 14.23 0.06
CA SER A 185 -2.92 14.24 -0.72
C SER A 185 -2.13 15.50 -0.40
N GLY A 186 -0.86 15.35 -0.06
CA GLY A 186 -0.02 16.46 0.39
C GLY A 186 1.46 16.22 0.13
N SER A 187 2.27 17.21 0.50
CA SER A 187 3.72 17.15 0.34
C SER A 187 4.39 16.38 1.48
N VAL A 188 5.46 15.68 1.14
CA VAL A 188 6.39 15.09 2.10
C VAL A 188 7.53 16.06 2.33
N LEU A 189 7.87 16.33 3.59
CA LEU A 189 8.97 17.22 3.96
C LEU A 189 10.06 16.45 4.69
N TYR A 190 11.31 16.69 4.32
CA TYR A 190 12.49 16.26 5.07
C TYR A 190 13.36 17.49 5.34
N ASN A 191 13.67 17.76 6.60
CA ASN A 191 14.35 18.99 7.02
C ASN A 191 13.70 20.26 6.44
N GLN A 192 12.36 20.32 6.48
CA GLN A 192 11.53 21.43 5.96
C GLN A 192 11.59 21.65 4.43
N ALA A 193 12.37 20.85 3.69
CA ALA A 193 12.37 20.87 2.23
C ALA A 193 11.36 19.85 1.70
N GLU A 194 10.59 20.23 0.68
CA GLU A 194 9.74 19.29 -0.03
C GLU A 194 10.59 18.22 -0.74
N LYS A 195 10.32 16.96 -0.40
CA LYS A 195 11.00 15.79 -0.95
C LYS A 195 10.07 14.82 -1.65
N GLY A 196 8.79 15.16 -1.82
CA GLY A 196 7.88 14.30 -2.56
C GLY A 196 6.45 14.50 -2.10
N SER A 197 5.65 13.45 -2.21
CA SER A 197 4.22 13.53 -1.95
C SER A 197 3.72 12.30 -1.22
N TYR A 198 2.58 12.44 -0.56
CA TYR A 198 1.86 11.34 0.05
C TYR A 198 0.40 11.36 -0.34
N SER A 199 -0.23 10.19 -0.28
CA SER A 199 -1.66 10.01 -0.46
C SER A 199 -2.20 9.04 0.58
N LEU A 200 -3.30 9.40 1.23
CA LEU A 200 -3.97 8.60 2.25
C LEU A 200 -5.47 8.51 1.93
N GLY A 201 -6.01 7.29 2.00
CA GLY A 201 -7.44 7.05 2.10
C GLY A 201 -7.87 6.95 3.56
N ILE A 202 -9.10 7.35 3.85
CA ILE A 202 -9.75 7.19 5.16
C ILE A 202 -10.75 6.03 5.10
N PHE A 203 -10.71 5.12 6.06
CA PHE A 203 -11.45 3.85 6.04
C PHE A 203 -12.27 3.61 7.32
N GLY A 204 -13.34 2.83 7.17
CA GLY A 204 -14.34 2.50 8.17
C GLY A 204 -15.49 3.52 8.22
N GLY A 205 -16.69 3.07 8.61
CA GLY A 205 -17.90 3.91 8.61
C GLY A 205 -17.86 5.17 9.50
N LYS A 206 -16.82 5.33 10.33
CA LYS A 206 -16.58 6.46 11.22
C LYS A 206 -15.15 7.01 11.11
N ALA A 207 -14.45 6.78 9.98
CA ALA A 207 -13.05 7.14 9.81
C ALA A 207 -12.14 6.50 10.89
N GLN A 208 -12.24 5.17 11.08
CA GLN A 208 -11.43 4.47 12.09
C GLN A 208 -9.98 4.29 11.69
N GLU A 209 -9.69 4.27 10.39
CA GLU A 209 -8.37 3.91 9.86
C GLU A 209 -7.92 4.85 8.75
N VAL A 210 -6.62 4.95 8.58
CA VAL A 210 -5.99 5.53 7.39
C VAL A 210 -5.02 4.52 6.79
N ALA A 211 -4.90 4.52 5.47
CA ALA A 211 -3.94 3.70 4.75
C ALA A 211 -3.55 4.42 3.45
N GLY A 212 -2.30 4.25 3.02
CA GLY A 212 -1.82 4.90 1.81
C GLY A 212 -0.31 4.78 1.62
N SER A 213 0.26 5.74 0.90
CA SER A 213 1.66 5.71 0.47
C SER A 213 2.30 7.09 0.56
N ALA A 214 3.62 7.10 0.77
CA ALA A 214 4.45 8.29 0.64
C ALA A 214 5.62 7.97 -0.31
N GLU A 215 5.91 8.90 -1.21
CA GLU A 215 7.06 8.86 -2.10
C GLU A 215 8.06 9.93 -1.66
N VAL A 216 9.31 9.51 -1.47
CA VAL A 216 10.40 10.38 -1.03
C VAL A 216 11.52 10.33 -2.05
N LYS A 217 11.79 11.47 -2.69
CA LYS A 217 12.93 11.71 -3.56
C LYS A 217 14.19 11.77 -2.72
N THR A 218 15.00 10.74 -2.81
CA THR A 218 16.33 10.70 -2.20
C THR A 218 17.37 11.16 -3.23
N VAL A 219 18.54 11.60 -2.77
CA VAL A 219 19.61 12.13 -3.64
C VAL A 219 20.23 11.03 -4.54
N ASN A 220 19.88 9.76 -4.32
CA ASN A 220 20.43 8.60 -5.01
C ASN A 220 19.37 7.77 -5.78
N GLY A 221 18.24 8.37 -6.17
CA GLY A 221 17.15 7.70 -6.89
C GLY A 221 16.66 8.47 -8.10
#